data_AF-A0A9D7YD57-F1
#
_entry.id   AF-A0A9D7YD57-F1
#
_cell.length_a   1.000
_cell.length_b   1.000
_cell.length_c   1.000
_cell.angle_alpha   90.00
_cell.angle_beta   90.00
_cell.angle_gamma   90.00
#
_symmetry.space_group_name_H-M   'P 1'
#
loop_
_entity.id
_entity.type
_entity.pdbx_description
1 polymer ?
#
loop_
_entity_poly.entity_id
_entity_poly.type
_entity_poly.pdbx_seq_one_letter_code
_entity_poly.pdbx_strand_id
1 'polypeptide(L)'
;MIVCIVLLALGCSNTELVRNEPKLQIRTDFKQLLDSLAIQGTVIVFDSATNVLEVGDTSYLNKGFLPASTFKIPNTLIGLELGVITKDHIFLWDSTPRRNPNWNQDLPLPIAFRASCVPCYQELARNIGQTRMRQMLDTLGYPGMTFSDASIDMFWLQGASAITPMQQLNFRRRLHDRTPASEAIHP
;
A
#
# COMPACT_ATOMS: atom_id res chain seq x y z
N MET A 1 -56.11 6.81 -31.33
CA MET A 1 -54.95 5.91 -31.34
C MET A 1 -53.80 6.66 -30.68
N ILE A 2 -53.68 6.53 -29.34
CA ILE A 2 -52.67 7.23 -28.54
C ILE A 2 -51.52 6.24 -28.33
N VAL A 3 -50.37 6.55 -28.90
CA VAL A 3 -49.13 5.79 -28.72
C VAL A 3 -48.52 6.25 -27.40
N CYS A 4 -48.63 5.40 -26.37
CA CYS A 4 -47.87 5.54 -25.13
C CYS A 4 -46.43 5.09 -25.40
N ILE A 5 -45.51 6.05 -25.47
CA ILE A 5 -44.07 5.79 -25.49
C ILE A 5 -43.67 5.41 -24.06
N VAL A 6 -43.47 4.11 -23.82
CA VAL A 6 -42.83 3.61 -22.61
C VAL A 6 -41.35 3.92 -22.71
N LEU A 7 -40.93 5.00 -22.05
CA LEU A 7 -39.52 5.29 -21.77
C LEU A 7 -39.02 4.25 -20.76
N LEU A 8 -38.41 3.18 -21.29
CA LEU A 8 -37.56 2.28 -20.52
C LEU A 8 -36.31 3.06 -20.10
N ALA A 9 -36.36 3.66 -18.91
CA ALA A 9 -35.15 4.09 -18.22
C ALA A 9 -34.35 2.82 -17.87
N LEU A 10 -33.36 2.50 -18.69
CA LEU A 10 -32.26 1.62 -18.32
C LEU A 10 -31.54 2.30 -17.16
N GLY A 11 -31.97 1.99 -15.95
CA GLY A 11 -31.22 2.32 -14.75
C GLY A 11 -29.88 1.61 -14.84
N CYS A 12 -28.83 2.37 -15.13
CA CYS A 12 -27.47 1.96 -14.82
C CYS A 12 -27.46 1.69 -13.31
N SER A 13 -27.53 0.42 -12.93
CA SER A 13 -27.22 -0.01 -11.59
C SER A 13 -25.76 0.36 -11.35
N ASN A 14 -25.56 1.52 -10.72
CA ASN A 14 -24.37 1.77 -9.93
C ASN A 14 -24.27 0.58 -8.98
N THR A 15 -23.44 -0.39 -9.33
CA THR A 15 -22.94 -1.38 -8.41
C THR A 15 -22.01 -0.58 -7.49
N GLU A 16 -22.60 0.15 -6.55
CA GLU A 16 -21.95 0.35 -5.28
C GLU A 16 -21.63 -1.05 -4.81
N LEU A 17 -20.34 -1.42 -4.89
CA LEU A 17 -19.83 -2.56 -4.16
C LEU A 17 -20.20 -2.27 -2.70
N VAL A 18 -21.33 -2.81 -2.25
CA VAL A 18 -21.65 -2.95 -0.84
C VAL A 18 -20.57 -3.86 -0.32
N ARG A 19 -19.42 -3.28 0.05
CA ARG A 19 -18.37 -3.98 0.76
C ARG A 19 -19.02 -4.34 2.07
N ASN A 20 -19.41 -5.61 2.17
CA ASN A 20 -19.92 -6.14 3.41
C ASN A 20 -18.81 -5.96 4.44
N GLU A 21 -18.98 -5.01 5.37
CA GLU A 21 -17.97 -4.69 6.37
C GLU A 21 -17.60 -5.97 7.12
N PRO A 22 -16.31 -6.21 7.36
CA PRO A 22 -15.90 -7.46 7.96
C PRO A 22 -16.47 -7.58 9.37
N LYS A 23 -16.91 -8.78 9.73
CA LYS A 23 -17.36 -9.06 11.09
C LYS A 23 -16.17 -8.89 12.03
N LEU A 24 -16.26 -7.92 12.94
CA LEU A 24 -15.21 -7.67 13.93
C LEU A 24 -15.24 -8.75 15.02
N GLN A 25 -14.08 -9.33 15.31
CA GLN A 25 -13.87 -10.27 16.41
C GLN A 25 -12.68 -9.81 17.26
N ILE A 26 -12.91 -9.63 18.55
CA ILE A 26 -11.84 -9.24 19.48
C ILE A 26 -11.03 -10.46 19.89
N ARG A 27 -9.70 -10.38 19.78
CA ARG A 27 -8.73 -11.41 20.15
C ARG A 27 -7.90 -10.94 21.33
N THR A 28 -8.39 -11.22 22.53
CA THR A 28 -7.72 -10.82 23.78
C THR A 28 -6.34 -11.45 23.92
N ASP A 29 -6.13 -12.63 23.35
CA ASP A 29 -4.85 -13.31 23.29
C ASP A 29 -3.80 -12.55 22.46
N PHE A 30 -4.20 -11.87 21.38
CA PHE A 30 -3.29 -10.99 20.64
C PHE A 30 -2.81 -9.83 21.51
N LYS A 31 -3.73 -9.21 22.25
CA LYS A 31 -3.39 -8.12 23.16
C LYS A 31 -2.53 -8.61 24.33
N GLN A 32 -2.86 -9.74 24.94
CA GLN A 32 -2.08 -10.32 26.03
C GLN A 32 -0.65 -10.66 25.59
N LEU A 33 -0.47 -11.19 24.37
CA LEU A 33 0.85 -11.44 23.82
C LEU A 33 1.67 -10.14 23.73
N LEU A 34 1.12 -9.07 23.14
CA LEU A 34 1.82 -7.79 23.02
C LEU A 34 2.11 -7.17 24.41
N ASP A 35 1.14 -7.21 25.32
CA ASP A 35 1.29 -6.72 26.69
C ASP A 35 2.41 -7.48 27.44
N SER A 36 2.50 -8.81 27.27
CA SER A 36 3.56 -9.65 27.87
C SER A 36 4.97 -9.29 27.38
N LEU A 37 5.07 -8.68 26.20
CA LEU A 37 6.32 -8.20 25.60
C LEU A 37 6.54 -6.69 25.84
N ALA A 38 5.66 -6.03 26.60
CA ALA A 38 5.64 -4.58 26.81
C ALA A 38 5.56 -3.78 25.49
N ILE A 39 4.91 -4.33 24.46
CA ILE A 39 4.73 -3.70 23.15
C ILE A 39 3.38 -2.99 23.09
N GLN A 40 3.41 -1.70 22.77
CA GLN A 40 2.20 -0.94 22.47
C GLN A 40 1.85 -1.11 20.99
N GLY A 41 0.72 -1.74 20.70
CA GLY A 41 0.26 -1.96 19.33
C GLY A 41 -0.97 -2.84 19.24
N THR A 42 -1.29 -3.24 18.03
CA THR A 42 -2.37 -4.20 17.74
C THR A 42 -1.90 -5.17 16.67
N VAL A 43 -2.40 -6.41 16.73
CA VAL A 43 -2.37 -7.34 15.61
C VAL A 43 -3.76 -7.38 15.02
N ILE A 44 -3.84 -7.29 13.69
CA ILE A 44 -5.06 -7.51 12.93
C ILE A 44 -4.86 -8.66 11.97
N VAL A 45 -5.87 -9.53 11.88
CA VAL A 45 -5.92 -10.63 10.91
C VAL A 45 -7.25 -10.55 10.19
N PHE A 46 -7.21 -10.53 8.87
CA PHE A 46 -8.42 -10.55 8.05
C PHE A 46 -8.50 -11.88 7.31
N ASP A 47 -9.57 -12.61 7.55
CA ASP A 47 -9.92 -13.81 6.83
C ASP A 47 -10.90 -13.46 5.70
N SER A 48 -10.43 -13.57 4.46
CA SER A 48 -11.24 -13.27 3.28
C SER A 48 -12.32 -14.31 2.99
N ALA A 49 -12.17 -15.56 3.45
CA ALA A 49 -13.14 -16.63 3.23
C ALA A 49 -14.36 -16.46 4.15
N THR A 50 -14.13 -16.05 5.39
CA THR A 50 -15.20 -15.85 6.39
C THR A 50 -15.62 -14.38 6.54
N ASN A 51 -14.91 -13.46 5.89
CA ASN A 51 -15.07 -12.01 6.04
C ASN A 51 -15.01 -11.56 7.51
N VAL A 52 -14.10 -12.15 8.30
CA VAL A 52 -13.87 -11.84 9.71
C VAL A 52 -12.60 -11.02 9.85
N LEU A 53 -12.68 -9.92 10.61
CA LEU A 53 -11.53 -9.13 11.05
C LEU A 53 -11.29 -9.39 12.53
N GLU A 54 -10.23 -10.13 12.82
CA GLU A 54 -9.75 -10.39 14.16
C GLU A 54 -8.81 -9.26 14.61
N VAL A 55 -9.03 -8.69 15.80
CA VAL A 55 -8.29 -7.51 16.28
C VAL A 55 -7.94 -7.65 17.76
N GLY A 56 -6.68 -7.37 18.11
CA GLY A 56 -6.24 -7.35 19.51
C GLY A 56 -6.73 -6.12 20.29
N ASP A 57 -6.54 -4.94 19.70
CA ASP A 57 -6.96 -3.64 20.25
C ASP A 57 -7.52 -2.76 19.12
N THR A 58 -8.78 -2.37 19.24
CA THR A 58 -9.51 -1.59 18.23
C THR A 58 -9.11 -0.12 18.20
N SER A 59 -8.51 0.41 19.28
CA SER A 59 -8.09 1.82 19.36
C SER A 59 -7.02 2.19 18.32
N TYR A 60 -6.30 1.18 17.80
CA TYR A 60 -5.28 1.36 16.77
C TYR A 60 -5.82 1.35 15.35
N LEU A 61 -7.02 0.82 15.08
CA LEU A 61 -7.52 0.56 13.73
C LEU A 61 -7.57 1.82 12.85
N ASN A 62 -7.89 2.95 13.47
CA ASN A 62 -8.03 4.24 12.81
C ASN A 62 -6.93 5.24 13.20
N LYS A 63 -5.93 4.78 13.96
CA LYS A 63 -4.77 5.60 14.31
C LYS A 63 -3.78 5.58 13.15
N GLY A 64 -3.40 6.75 12.65
CA GLY A 64 -2.43 6.90 11.58
C GLY A 64 -0.99 6.74 12.07
N PHE A 65 -0.17 6.05 11.29
CA PHE A 65 1.26 5.88 11.53
C PHE A 65 2.04 6.12 10.23
N LEU A 66 3.31 6.52 10.35
CA LEU A 66 4.20 6.47 9.19
C LEU A 66 4.22 5.04 8.63
N PRO A 67 4.10 4.85 7.32
CA PRO A 67 4.16 3.52 6.73
C PRO A 67 5.55 2.89 6.87
N ALA A 68 6.60 3.72 7.02
CA ALA A 68 7.98 3.26 7.01
C ALA A 68 8.23 2.35 5.80
N SER A 69 8.93 1.23 6.00
CA SER A 69 9.32 0.36 4.88
C SER A 69 8.17 -0.43 4.26
N THR A 70 6.95 -0.43 4.81
CA THR A 70 5.81 -1.03 4.10
C THR A 70 5.46 -0.26 2.82
N PHE A 71 5.84 1.03 2.74
CA PHE A 71 5.70 1.86 1.55
C PHE A 71 6.49 1.34 0.34
N LYS A 72 7.47 0.45 0.54
CA LYS A 72 8.18 -0.20 -0.58
C LYS A 72 7.24 -0.99 -1.49
N ILE A 73 6.08 -1.45 -0.99
CA ILE A 73 5.06 -2.14 -1.79
C ILE A 73 4.49 -1.20 -2.86
N PRO A 74 3.80 -0.09 -2.53
CA PRO A 74 3.31 0.83 -3.55
C PRO A 74 4.45 1.46 -4.36
N ASN A 75 5.60 1.80 -3.76
CA ASN A 75 6.72 2.38 -4.50
C ASN A 75 7.22 1.44 -5.62
N THR A 76 7.34 0.13 -5.34
CA THR A 76 7.69 -0.86 -6.37
C THR A 76 6.65 -0.94 -7.48
N LEU A 77 5.36 -1.02 -7.12
CA LEU A 77 4.27 -1.08 -8.11
C LEU A 77 4.27 0.14 -9.02
N ILE A 78 4.44 1.33 -8.45
CA ILE A 78 4.50 2.61 -9.18
C ILE A 78 5.71 2.62 -10.12
N GLY A 79 6.88 2.21 -9.63
CA GLY A 79 8.10 2.15 -10.43
C GLY A 79 7.98 1.20 -11.63
N LEU A 80 7.34 0.05 -11.45
CA LEU A 80 7.08 -0.92 -12.52
C LEU A 80 6.05 -0.41 -13.53
N GLU A 81 4.92 0.12 -13.05
CA GLU A 81 3.83 0.63 -13.89
C GLU A 81 4.28 1.80 -14.77
N LEU A 82 5.11 2.70 -14.23
CA LEU A 82 5.65 3.84 -14.95
C LEU A 82 6.88 3.49 -15.81
N GLY A 83 7.34 2.24 -15.79
CA GLY A 83 8.55 1.79 -16.50
C GLY A 83 9.84 2.42 -15.99
N VAL A 84 9.86 2.97 -14.78
CA VAL A 84 11.07 3.52 -14.13
C VAL A 84 12.02 2.40 -13.74
N ILE A 85 11.46 1.24 -13.37
CA ILE A 85 12.19 -0.01 -13.11
C ILE A 85 11.51 -1.15 -13.84
N THR A 86 12.25 -2.24 -14.05
CA THR A 86 11.73 -3.52 -14.53
C THR A 86 11.88 -4.58 -13.44
N LYS A 87 11.31 -5.78 -13.65
CA LYS A 87 11.48 -6.92 -12.74
C LYS A 87 12.95 -7.34 -12.54
N ASP A 88 13.80 -7.07 -13.54
CA ASP A 88 15.22 -7.44 -13.58
C ASP A 88 16.12 -6.24 -13.22
N HIS A 89 15.54 -5.14 -12.72
CA HIS A 89 16.28 -3.95 -12.35
C HIS A 89 17.30 -4.24 -11.23
N ILE A 90 18.47 -3.59 -11.33
CA ILE A 90 19.54 -3.64 -10.35
C ILE A 90 19.81 -2.21 -9.88
N PHE A 91 19.70 -1.98 -8.57
CA PHE A 91 20.12 -0.73 -7.95
C PHE A 91 21.63 -0.77 -7.77
N LEU A 92 22.33 0.17 -8.43
CA LEU A 92 23.79 0.24 -8.36
C LEU A 92 24.21 0.95 -7.06
N TRP A 93 25.25 0.42 -6.42
CA TRP A 93 25.82 1.05 -5.24
C TRP A 93 26.72 2.21 -5.64
N ASP A 94 26.45 3.37 -5.05
CA ASP A 94 27.21 4.62 -5.22
C ASP A 94 28.59 4.60 -4.51
N SER A 95 29.06 3.43 -4.06
CA SER A 95 30.27 3.27 -3.25
C SER A 95 30.28 4.07 -1.94
N THR A 96 29.15 4.66 -1.52
CA THR A 96 29.04 5.39 -0.25
C THR A 96 28.68 4.41 0.87
N PRO A 97 29.53 4.27 1.90
CA PRO A 97 29.24 3.36 3.01
C PRO A 97 27.93 3.74 3.72
N ARG A 98 27.00 2.80 3.79
CA ARG A 98 25.74 2.91 4.54
C ARG A 98 25.85 2.19 5.88
N ARG A 99 25.02 2.59 6.85
CA ARG A 99 24.94 1.98 8.18
C ARG A 99 24.60 0.48 8.13
N ASN A 100 23.81 0.05 7.15
CA ASN A 100 23.52 -1.36 6.94
C ASN A 100 24.48 -1.90 5.86
N PRO A 101 25.45 -2.77 6.21
CA PRO A 101 26.41 -3.31 5.25
C PRO A 101 25.77 -4.06 4.08
N ASN A 102 24.57 -4.63 4.29
CA ASN A 102 23.86 -5.35 3.23
C ASN A 102 23.42 -4.43 2.07
N TRP A 103 23.46 -3.11 2.25
CA TRP A 103 23.16 -2.11 1.22
C TRP A 103 24.40 -1.61 0.46
N ASN A 104 25.61 -2.05 0.84
CA ASN A 104 26.88 -1.59 0.28
C ASN A 104 27.33 -2.51 -0.87
N GLN A 105 26.41 -2.76 -1.81
CA GLN A 105 26.60 -3.61 -2.98
C GLN A 105 25.49 -3.34 -3.98
N ASP A 106 25.70 -3.73 -5.22
CA ASP A 106 24.64 -3.72 -6.23
C ASP A 106 23.54 -4.71 -5.83
N LEU A 107 22.28 -4.27 -5.89
CA LEU A 107 21.15 -5.05 -5.42
C LEU A 107 20.09 -5.22 -6.50
N PRO A 108 19.87 -6.45 -6.99
CA PRO A 108 18.69 -6.76 -7.78
C PRO A 108 17.41 -6.41 -7.01
N LEU A 109 16.37 -5.93 -7.70
CA LEU A 109 15.11 -5.47 -7.11
C LEU A 109 14.53 -6.44 -6.05
N PRO A 110 14.44 -7.78 -6.28
CA PRO A 110 13.95 -8.71 -5.26
C PRO A 110 14.79 -8.72 -3.99
N ILE A 111 16.10 -8.52 -4.10
CA ILE A 111 17.03 -8.48 -2.97
C ILE A 111 16.91 -7.13 -2.26
N ALA A 112 16.86 -6.01 -2.99
CA ALA A 112 16.65 -4.68 -2.44
C ALA A 112 15.35 -4.58 -1.62
N PHE A 113 14.26 -5.16 -2.13
CA PHE A 113 12.98 -5.22 -1.44
C PHE A 113 13.08 -6.01 -0.13
N ARG A 114 13.63 -7.24 -0.16
CA ARG A 114 13.78 -8.11 1.02
C ARG A 114 14.73 -7.54 2.07
N ALA A 115 15.84 -6.95 1.64
CA ALA A 115 16.81 -6.30 2.50
C ALA A 115 16.33 -4.94 3.03
N SER A 116 15.12 -4.51 2.63
CA SER A 116 14.55 -3.22 2.96
C SER A 116 15.51 -2.07 2.66
N CYS A 117 16.22 -2.14 1.52
CA CYS A 117 17.23 -1.15 1.11
C CYS A 117 16.62 0.24 1.00
N VAL A 118 16.75 1.06 2.04
CA VAL A 118 16.17 2.42 2.05
C VAL A 118 16.73 3.24 0.89
N PRO A 119 18.06 3.33 0.67
CA PRO A 119 18.59 4.17 -0.39
C PRO A 119 18.15 3.78 -1.81
N CYS A 120 17.99 2.48 -2.08
CA CYS A 120 17.46 1.98 -3.34
C CYS A 120 16.05 2.54 -3.61
N TYR A 121 15.19 2.55 -2.59
CA TYR A 121 13.83 3.06 -2.70
C TYR A 121 13.74 4.59 -2.66
N GLN A 122 14.75 5.25 -2.12
CA GLN A 122 14.93 6.70 -2.24
C GLN A 122 15.30 7.10 -3.66
N GLU A 123 16.22 6.38 -4.29
CA GLU A 123 16.55 6.55 -5.71
C GLU A 123 15.32 6.34 -6.59
N LEU A 124 14.59 5.23 -6.38
CA LEU A 124 13.34 4.96 -7.10
C LEU A 124 12.33 6.11 -6.95
N ALA A 125 12.12 6.60 -5.73
CA ALA A 125 11.17 7.67 -5.48
C ALA A 125 11.57 8.99 -6.18
N ARG A 126 12.86 9.34 -6.19
CA ARG A 126 13.37 10.50 -6.94
C ARG A 126 13.18 10.32 -8.45
N ASN A 127 13.46 9.13 -8.97
CA ASN A 127 13.30 8.82 -10.39
C ASN A 127 11.83 8.79 -10.82
N ILE A 128 10.89 8.48 -9.93
CA ILE A 128 9.44 8.63 -10.15
C ILE A 128 9.06 10.13 -10.11
N GLY A 129 9.54 10.87 -9.11
CA GLY A 129 9.26 12.29 -8.94
C GLY A 129 7.88 12.58 -8.35
N GLN A 130 7.71 13.79 -7.82
CA GLN A 130 6.55 14.18 -7.00
C GLN A 130 5.20 14.02 -7.73
N THR A 131 5.07 14.56 -8.94
CA THR A 131 3.79 14.59 -9.66
C THR A 131 3.28 13.20 -9.97
N ARG A 132 4.14 12.34 -10.53
CA ARG A 132 3.78 10.95 -10.87
C ARG A 132 3.52 10.10 -9.64
N MET A 133 4.30 10.30 -8.56
CA MET A 133 4.08 9.62 -7.29
C MET A 133 2.69 9.92 -6.73
N ARG A 134 2.26 11.20 -6.71
CA ARG A 134 0.91 11.58 -6.25
C ARG A 134 -0.18 10.94 -7.10
N GLN A 135 -0.11 11.11 -8.41
CA GLN A 135 -1.10 10.55 -9.34
C GLN A 135 -1.26 9.05 -9.15
N MET A 136 -0.15 8.31 -9.06
CA MET A 136 -0.20 6.87 -8.91
C MET A 136 -0.65 6.42 -7.53
N LEU A 137 -0.33 7.14 -6.46
CA LEU A 137 -0.87 6.84 -5.13
C LEU A 137 -2.39 7.03 -5.08
N ASP A 138 -2.92 8.05 -5.77
CA ASP A 138 -4.35 8.26 -5.95
C ASP A 138 -4.98 7.10 -6.75
N THR A 139 -4.37 6.70 -7.87
CA THR A 139 -4.82 5.56 -8.69
C THR A 139 -4.82 4.23 -7.93
N LEU A 140 -3.80 4.00 -7.09
CA LEU A 140 -3.72 2.82 -6.23
C LEU A 140 -4.65 2.89 -5.01
N GLY A 141 -5.19 4.07 -4.71
CA GLY A 141 -5.97 4.35 -3.50
C GLY A 141 -5.14 4.15 -2.23
N TYR A 142 -3.89 4.58 -2.21
CA TYR A 142 -3.00 4.52 -1.04
C TYR A 142 -2.97 5.89 -0.36
N PRO A 143 -3.86 6.15 0.64
CA PRO A 143 -4.09 7.48 1.16
C PRO A 143 -3.03 7.92 2.17
N GLY A 144 -3.11 9.18 2.58
CA GLY A 144 -2.43 9.69 3.78
C GLY A 144 -0.95 10.03 3.59
N MET A 145 -0.43 9.96 2.36
CA MET A 145 0.94 10.38 2.06
C MET A 145 0.99 11.89 1.87
N THR A 146 1.84 12.56 2.64
CA THR A 146 2.02 14.02 2.58
C THR A 146 3.48 14.34 2.29
N PHE A 147 3.74 14.91 1.11
CA PHE A 147 5.10 15.22 0.67
C PHE A 147 5.17 16.34 -0.37
N SER A 148 6.32 16.98 -0.45
CA SER A 148 6.71 17.92 -1.50
C SER A 148 7.77 17.26 -2.41
N ASP A 149 8.26 17.99 -3.41
CA ASP A 149 9.42 17.55 -4.18
C ASP A 149 10.67 17.38 -3.29
N ALA A 150 10.89 18.33 -2.36
CA ALA A 150 11.99 18.28 -1.41
C ALA A 150 11.93 17.12 -0.39
N SER A 151 10.78 16.45 -0.24
CA SER A 151 10.62 15.29 0.66
C SER A 151 10.24 14.01 -0.06
N ILE A 152 10.36 13.97 -1.40
CA ILE A 152 9.93 12.85 -2.25
C ILE A 152 10.59 11.53 -1.87
N ASP A 153 11.76 11.54 -1.26
CA ASP A 153 12.51 10.35 -0.85
C ASP A 153 12.56 10.12 0.66
N MET A 154 11.78 10.88 1.44
CA MET A 154 11.76 10.79 2.91
C MET A 154 10.37 10.66 3.50
N PHE A 155 9.31 10.95 2.76
CA PHE A 155 7.97 11.10 3.31
C PHE A 155 7.36 9.85 3.96
N TRP A 156 7.85 8.65 3.64
CA TRP A 156 7.42 7.41 4.29
C TRP A 156 8.21 7.11 5.56
N LEU A 157 9.37 7.75 5.76
CA LEU A 157 10.25 7.57 6.92
C LEU A 157 10.04 8.65 7.97
N GLN A 158 9.63 9.85 7.56
CA GLN A 158 9.44 11.01 8.42
C GLN A 158 8.46 12.01 7.81
N GLY A 159 8.03 12.99 8.62
CA GLY A 159 7.09 14.02 8.22
C GLY A 159 5.66 13.67 8.61
N ALA A 160 4.70 14.20 7.85
CA ALA A 160 3.27 14.16 8.20
C ALA A 160 2.50 13.01 7.53
N SER A 161 3.17 12.12 6.78
CA SER A 161 2.48 10.97 6.19
C SER A 161 1.97 10.04 7.29
N ALA A 162 0.71 9.65 7.18
CA ALA A 162 0.08 8.77 8.15
C ALA A 162 -0.94 7.87 7.45
N ILE A 163 -0.80 6.57 7.63
CA ILE A 163 -1.74 5.57 7.13
C ILE A 163 -2.17 4.66 8.28
N THR A 164 -3.46 4.29 8.31
CA THR A 164 -4.00 3.44 9.38
C THR A 164 -3.81 1.95 9.06
N PRO A 165 -3.84 1.05 10.07
CA PRO A 165 -3.86 -0.39 9.84
C PRO A 165 -4.98 -0.83 8.89
N MET A 166 -6.17 -0.22 8.99
CA MET A 166 -7.28 -0.52 8.08
C MET A 166 -7.03 -0.04 6.65
N GLN A 167 -6.41 1.12 6.46
CA GLN A 167 -6.04 1.59 5.13
C GLN A 167 -4.96 0.69 4.49
N GLN A 168 -3.97 0.24 5.27
CA GLN A 168 -2.98 -0.75 4.83
C GLN A 168 -3.64 -2.08 4.44
N LEU A 169 -4.54 -2.60 5.28
CA LEU A 169 -5.29 -3.83 4.98
C LEU A 169 -6.11 -3.67 3.68
N ASN A 170 -6.84 -2.57 3.55
CA ASN A 170 -7.67 -2.32 2.38
C ASN A 170 -6.84 -2.20 1.09
N PHE A 171 -5.66 -1.57 1.15
CA PHE A 171 -4.73 -1.55 0.02
C PHE A 171 -4.26 -2.97 -0.33
N ARG A 172 -3.85 -3.77 0.65
CA ARG A 172 -3.38 -5.15 0.43
C ARG A 172 -4.47 -6.08 -0.11
N ARG A 173 -5.71 -5.93 0.37
CA ARG A 173 -6.88 -6.65 -0.17
C ARG A 173 -7.07 -6.35 -1.64
N ARG A 174 -7.13 -5.06 -2.01
CA ARG A 174 -7.23 -4.67 -3.43
C ARG A 174 -6.06 -5.16 -4.25
N LEU A 175 -4.85 -5.17 -3.71
CA LEU A 175 -3.68 -5.70 -4.42
C LEU A 175 -3.77 -7.22 -4.64
N HIS A 176 -4.31 -7.96 -3.68
CA HIS A 176 -4.53 -9.40 -3.80
C HIS A 176 -5.67 -9.74 -4.77
N ASP A 177 -6.78 -8.99 -4.68
CA ASP A 177 -7.99 -9.19 -5.51
C ASP A 177 -7.79 -8.68 -6.94
N ARG A 178 -6.84 -7.76 -7.16
CA ARG A 178 -6.38 -7.41 -8.51
C ARG A 178 -5.51 -8.54 -9.04
N THR A 179 -6.12 -9.43 -9.81
CA THR A 179 -5.43 -10.06 -10.95
C THR A 179 -4.73 -8.93 -11.73
N PRO A 180 -3.44 -9.05 -12.13
CA PRO A 180 -2.62 -7.92 -12.55
C PRO A 180 -3.29 -7.03 -13.60
N ALA A 181 -3.11 -5.71 -13.48
CA ALA A 181 -3.60 -4.72 -14.45
C ALA A 181 -3.07 -4.94 -15.89
N SER A 182 -2.16 -5.91 -16.09
CA SER A 182 -1.71 -6.35 -17.42
C SER A 182 -2.74 -7.15 -18.22
N GLU A 183 -3.90 -7.54 -17.67
CA GLU A 183 -4.99 -8.14 -18.45
C GLU A 183 -6.07 -7.13 -18.90
N ALA A 184 -5.95 -5.85 -18.51
CA ALA A 184 -6.90 -4.81 -18.90
C ALA A 184 -6.40 -3.87 -20.01
N ILE A 185 -5.21 -4.11 -20.56
CA ILE A 185 -4.63 -3.29 -21.63
C ILE A 185 -4.02 -4.21 -22.69
N HIS A 186 -4.83 -5.04 -23.36
CA HIS A 186 -4.58 -5.56 -24.72
C HIS A 186 -5.86 -6.26 -25.25
N PRO A 187 -6.72 -5.58 -26.03
CA PRO A 187 -7.45 -6.24 -27.12
C PRO A 187 -6.51 -6.57 -28.29
#